data_AF-A0A2N2RA02-F1
#
_entry.id   AF-A0A2N2RA02-F1
#
_cell.length_a   1.000
_cell.length_b   1.000
_cell.length_c   1.000
_cell.angle_alpha   90.00
_cell.angle_beta   90.00
_cell.angle_gamma   90.00
#
_symmetry.space_group_name_H-M   'P 1'
#
loop_
_entity.id
_entity.type
_entity.pdbx_description
1 polymer ?
#
loop_
_entity_poly.entity_id
_entity_poly.type
_entity_poly.pdbx_seq_one_letter_code
_entity_poly.pdbx_strand_id
1 'polypeptide(L)' 'MAEVNTSYVSDHQTWMNEQLEKNPQWVEDQKAGRALWWDKKQDVDSAARNAGSKVAQKPYPYDVNFFGE' A
#
# COMPACT_ATOMS: atom_id res chain seq x y z
N MET A 1 27.02 -8.38 -12.63
CA MET A 1 26.05 -7.62 -11.81
C MET A 1 26.18 -6.18 -12.24
N ALA A 2 25.14 -5.54 -12.74
CA ALA A 2 25.23 -4.13 -13.13
C ALA A 2 25.39 -3.25 -11.87
N GLU A 3 26.27 -2.26 -11.94
CA GLU A 3 26.43 -1.25 -10.88
C GLU A 3 25.22 -0.32 -10.91
N VAL A 4 24.36 -0.42 -9.89
CA VAL A 4 23.20 0.48 -9.75
C VAL A 4 23.69 1.72 -9.01
N ASN A 5 23.63 2.88 -9.65
CA ASN A 5 23.90 4.15 -8.98
C ASN A 5 22.75 4.46 -8.00
N THR A 6 23.02 4.32 -6.70
CA THR A 6 22.06 4.60 -5.62
C THR A 6 22.15 6.04 -5.11
N SER A 7 22.99 6.88 -5.73
CA SER A 7 23.26 8.26 -5.28
C SER A 7 22.41 9.33 -5.98
N TYR A 8 21.72 8.99 -7.07
CA TYR A 8 20.90 9.95 -7.78
C TYR A 8 19.71 10.42 -6.92
N VAL A 9 19.54 11.73 -6.83
CA VAL A 9 18.37 12.38 -6.23
C VAL A 9 17.82 13.37 -7.26
N SER A 10 16.50 13.35 -7.48
CA SER A 10 15.86 14.27 -8.42
C SER A 10 15.64 15.65 -7.79
N ASP A 11 15.59 16.69 -8.62
CA ASP A 11 15.30 18.06 -8.16
C ASP A 11 13.99 18.15 -7.38
N HIS A 12 12.99 17.36 -7.77
CA HIS A 12 11.71 17.28 -7.09
C HIS A 12 11.85 16.71 -5.68
N GLN A 13 12.66 15.67 -5.49
CA GLN A 13 12.91 15.10 -4.18
C GLN A 13 13.62 16.11 -3.27
N THR A 14 14.64 16.78 -3.80
CA THR A 14 15.36 17.85 -3.07
C THR A 14 14.39 18.97 -2.66
N TRP A 15 13.57 19.46 -3.59
CA TRP A 15 12.57 20.49 -3.31
C TRP A 15 11.56 20.06 -2.24
N MET A 16 11.01 18.85 -2.34
CA MET A 16 10.06 18.33 -1.36
C MET A 16 10.67 18.26 0.05
N ASN A 17 11.92 17.80 0.15
CA ASN A 17 12.62 17.73 1.43
C ASN A 17 12.79 19.12 2.05
N GLU A 18 13.25 20.10 1.26
CA GLU A 18 13.39 21.48 1.73
C GLU A 18 12.05 22.09 2.20
N GLN A 19 10.94 21.78 1.51
CA GLN A 19 9.63 22.28 1.90
C GLN A 19 9.16 21.66 3.22
N LEU A 20 9.42 20.36 3.43
CA LEU A 20 9.06 19.68 4.67
C LEU A 20 9.88 20.16 5.87
N GLU A 21 11.16 20.46 5.67
CA GLU A 21 12.00 21.06 6.71
C GLU A 21 11.51 22.45 7.12
N LYS A 22 11.08 23.27 6.15
CA LYS A 22 10.52 24.61 6.40
C LYS A 22 9.12 24.58 7.03
N ASN A 23 8.37 23.49 6.83
CA ASN A 23 6.98 23.37 7.26
C ASN A 23 6.74 22.04 8.02
N PRO A 24 7.34 21.85 9.21
CA PRO A 24 7.25 20.59 9.96
C PRO A 24 5.81 20.21 10.33
N GLN A 25 4.89 21.17 10.43
CA GLN A 25 3.48 20.93 10.71
C GLN A 25 2.75 20.14 9.62
N TRP A 26 3.23 20.19 8.37
CA TRP A 26 2.60 19.47 7.25
C TRP A 26 2.67 17.95 7.39
N VAL A 27 3.58 17.43 8.23
CA VAL A 27 3.66 16.01 8.54
C VAL A 27 2.35 15.51 9.16
N GLU A 28 1.71 16.31 10.02
CA GLU A 28 0.44 15.95 10.63
C GLU A 28 -0.71 16.03 9.62
N ASP A 29 -0.71 17.03 8.75
CA ASP A 29 -1.70 17.14 7.66
C ASP A 29 -1.59 15.97 6.67
N GLN A 30 -0.37 15.52 6.34
CA GLN A 30 -0.13 14.35 5.51
C GLN A 30 -0.67 13.08 6.16
N LYS A 31 -0.45 12.89 7.46
CA LYS A 31 -1.01 11.76 8.21
C LYS A 31 -2.53 11.80 8.21
N ALA A 32 -3.13 12.97 8.45
CA ALA A 32 -4.58 13.14 8.41
C ALA A 32 -5.14 12.84 7.01
N GLY A 33 -4.52 13.37 5.96
CA GLY A 33 -4.89 13.12 4.57
C GLY A 33 -4.79 11.65 4.18
N ARG A 34 -3.70 10.97 4.58
CA ARG A 34 -3.54 9.52 4.39
C ARG A 34 -4.63 8.74 5.14
N ALA A 35 -4.97 9.16 6.35
CA ALA A 35 -5.95 8.45 7.17
C ALA A 35 -7.37 8.53 6.61
N LEU A 36 -7.73 9.61 5.91
CA LEU A 36 -9.04 9.73 5.27
C LEU A 36 -9.29 8.59 4.28
N TRP A 37 -8.33 8.31 3.40
CA TRP A 37 -8.54 7.39 2.27
C TRP A 37 -7.89 6.02 2.48
N TRP A 38 -6.74 5.97 3.14
CA TRP A 38 -5.89 4.78 3.20
C TRP A 38 -5.87 4.10 4.57
N ASP A 39 -5.78 4.85 5.68
CA ASP A 39 -5.73 4.22 7.02
C ASP A 39 -7.11 3.84 7.54
N LYS A 40 -7.64 2.75 7.00
CA LYS A 40 -8.87 2.14 7.50
C LYS A 40 -8.61 1.49 8.85
N LYS A 41 -9.52 1.71 9.80
CA LYS A 41 -9.50 1.06 11.12
C LYS A 41 -9.46 -0.46 10.94
N GLN A 42 -8.42 -1.09 11.46
CA GLN A 42 -8.28 -2.54 11.50
C GLN A 42 -8.78 -3.06 12.84
N ASP A 43 -9.73 -3.99 12.79
CA ASP A 43 -10.23 -4.71 13.97
C ASP A 43 -9.68 -6.13 13.97
N VAL A 44 -9.03 -6.52 15.06
CA VAL A 44 -8.30 -7.80 15.15
C VAL A 44 -9.23 -9.00 15.09
N ASP A 45 -10.41 -8.91 15.71
CA ASP A 45 -11.41 -9.97 15.68
C ASP A 45 -11.98 -10.15 14.26
N SER A 46 -12.27 -9.04 13.57
CA SER A 46 -12.70 -9.06 12.18
C SER A 46 -11.64 -9.64 11.25
N ALA A 47 -10.36 -9.29 11.45
CA ALA A 47 -9.25 -9.86 10.68
C ALA A 47 -9.14 -11.38 10.89
N ALA A 48 -9.24 -11.85 12.14
CA ALA A 48 -9.21 -13.27 12.46
C ALA A 48 -10.39 -14.03 11.82
N ARG A 49 -11.60 -13.48 11.91
CA ARG A 49 -12.79 -14.06 11.26
C ARG A 49 -12.64 -14.10 9.74
N ASN A 50 -12.16 -13.03 9.12
CA ASN A 50 -11.95 -12.99 7.68
C ASN A 50 -10.90 -14.02 7.22
N ALA A 51 -9.85 -14.24 8.02
CA ALA A 51 -8.86 -15.28 7.75
C ALA A 51 -9.47 -16.69 7.88
N GLY A 52 -10.27 -16.94 8.91
CA GLY A 52 -10.97 -18.22 9.12
C GLY A 52 -12.03 -18.51 8.05
N SER A 53 -12.64 -17.49 7.48
CA SER A 53 -13.66 -17.60 6.41
C SER A 53 -13.07 -17.80 5.01
N LYS A 54 -11.75 -17.88 4.84
CA LYS A 54 -11.14 -18.06 3.51
C LYS A 54 -11.49 -19.43 2.92
N VAL A 55 -12.00 -19.41 1.68
CA VAL A 55 -12.24 -20.62 0.87
C VAL A 55 -11.20 -20.66 -0.26
N ALA A 56 -10.65 -21.84 -0.52
CA ALA A 56 -9.70 -22.03 -1.60
C ALA A 56 -10.33 -21.68 -2.96
N GLN A 57 -9.67 -20.81 -3.71
CA GLN A 57 -10.10 -20.39 -5.06
C GLN A 57 -9.47 -21.31 -6.11
N LYS A 58 -10.21 -21.60 -7.18
CA LYS A 58 -9.66 -22.32 -8.34
C LYS A 58 -8.52 -21.50 -8.98
N PRO A 59 -7.50 -22.13 -9.59
CA PRO A 59 -6.43 -21.41 -10.28
C PRO A 59 -6.93 -20.47 -11.40
N TYR A 60 -8.05 -20.85 -12.03
CA TYR A 60 -8.74 -20.04 -13.03
C TYR A 60 -10.20 -19.83 -12.59
N PRO A 61 -10.50 -18.81 -11.76
CA PRO A 61 -11.85 -18.57 -11.22
C PRO A 61 -12.92 -18.28 -12.29
N TYR A 62 -12.49 -17.87 -13.47
CA TYR A 62 -13.35 -17.52 -14.60
C TYR A 62 -13.31 -18.53 -15.74
N ASP A 63 -12.68 -19.70 -15.54
CA ASP A 63 -12.69 -20.74 -16.56
C ASP A 63 -14.12 -21.31 -16.70
N VAL A 64 -14.64 -21.26 -17.92
CA VAL A 64 -15.99 -21.73 -18.30
C VAL A 64 -15.95 -23.15 -18.88
N ASN A 65 -14.78 -23.78 -18.95
CA ASN A 65 -14.66 -25.15 -19.41
C ASN A 65 -15.04 -26.11 -18.26
N PHE A 66 -16.31 -26.53 -18.25
CA PHE A 66 -16.88 -27.42 -17.22
C PHE A 66 -16.52 -28.91 -17.37
N PHE A 67 -15.66 -29.29 -18.30
CA PHE A 67 -15.42 -30.70 -18.62
C PHE A 67 -14.28 -31.29 -17.76
N GLY A 68 -14.63 -32.02 -16.70
CA GLY A 68 -13.71 -32.92 -15.99
C GLY A 68 -13.78 -33.00 -14.46
N GLU A 69 -14.91 -32.68 -13.83
CA GLU A 69 -15.22 -33.16 -12.47
C GLU A 69 -16.19 -34.35 -12.54
#